data_AF-R2SEV0-F1
#
_entry.id   AF-R2SEV0-F1
#
_cell.length_a   1.000
_cell.length_b   1.000
_cell.length_c   1.000
_cell.angle_alpha   90.00
_cell.angle_beta   90.00
_cell.angle_gamma   90.00
#
_symmetry.space_group_name_H-M   'P 1'
#
loop_
_entity.id
_entity.type
_entity.pdbx_description
1 polymer ?
#
loop_
_entity_poly.entity_id
_entity_poly.type
_entity_poly.pdbx_seq_one_letter_code
_entity_poly.pdbx_strand_id
1 'polypeptide(L)'
;MLALKSKNGNGIAIPIEEFDKIQKKNLQKVKYEKKQIAELSKISTFYPEVRYQNVARVNEDDSMDIIVDSGVSNEIHTGFLPKRFYKALRVKKEKSLLSSKWNFIEIVQISEKEIISQFNQTVPIKEIEQILEAITKKGVKYFG
;
A
#
# COMPACT_ATOMS: atom_id res chain seq x y z
N MET A 1 6.06 -6.46 -7.75
CA MET A 1 6.15 -6.97 -6.37
C MET A 1 6.67 -5.84 -5.49
N LEU A 2 5.86 -5.38 -4.53
CA LEU A 2 6.35 -4.45 -3.51
C LEU A 2 7.31 -5.23 -2.60
N ALA A 3 8.58 -4.90 -2.63
CA ALA A 3 9.61 -5.56 -1.83
C ALA A 3 10.39 -4.48 -1.10
N LEU A 4 10.41 -4.56 0.23
CA LEU A 4 11.09 -3.59 1.09
C LEU A 4 12.36 -4.23 1.66
N LYS A 5 13.45 -3.48 1.69
CA LYS A 5 14.67 -3.94 2.37
C LYS A 5 14.44 -3.93 3.88
N SER A 6 14.76 -5.02 4.55
CA SER A 6 14.77 -5.08 6.02
C SER A 6 15.76 -4.05 6.57
N LYS A 7 15.44 -3.43 7.72
CA LYS A 7 16.28 -2.43 8.40
C LYS A 7 17.71 -2.91 8.65
N ASN A 8 17.92 -4.22 8.70
CA ASN A 8 19.21 -4.84 9.01
C ASN A 8 20.00 -5.23 7.74
N GLY A 9 19.52 -4.85 6.55
CA GLY A 9 20.19 -5.09 5.27
C GLY A 9 20.18 -6.54 4.76
N ASN A 10 19.86 -7.52 5.62
CA ASN A 10 20.00 -8.95 5.37
C ASN A 10 18.69 -9.68 5.00
N GLY A 11 17.63 -8.96 4.63
CA GLY A 11 16.35 -9.59 4.28
C GLY A 11 15.41 -8.68 3.50
N ILE A 12 14.37 -9.28 2.94
CA ILE A 12 13.34 -8.60 2.14
C ILE A 12 11.99 -8.81 2.83
N ALA A 13 11.21 -7.74 2.99
CA ALA A 13 9.83 -7.80 3.44
C ALA A 13 8.90 -7.73 2.23
N ILE A 14 8.01 -8.70 2.07
CA ILE A 14 7.04 -8.79 0.98
C ILE A 14 5.59 -8.87 1.52
N PRO A 15 4.58 -8.50 0.73
CA PRO A 15 3.18 -8.70 1.07
C PRO A 15 2.89 -10.16 1.43
N ILE A 16 1.96 -10.37 2.37
CA ILE A 16 1.62 -11.72 2.84
C ILE A 16 1.13 -12.65 1.74
N GLU A 17 0.41 -12.13 0.75
CA GLU A 17 -0.07 -12.92 -0.38
C GLU A 17 1.07 -13.46 -1.26
N GLU A 18 2.11 -12.65 -1.46
CA GLU A 18 3.30 -13.05 -2.21
C GLU A 18 4.14 -14.05 -1.41
N PHE A 19 4.24 -13.86 -0.09
CA PHE A 19 4.87 -14.83 0.79
C PHE A 19 4.15 -16.17 0.75
N ASP A 20 2.81 -16.18 0.77
CA ASP A 20 2.01 -17.40 0.75
C ASP A 20 2.19 -18.20 -0.56
N LYS A 21 2.30 -17.51 -1.70
CA LYS A 21 2.65 -18.14 -3.00
C LYS A 21 4.03 -18.79 -2.96
N ILE A 22 5.04 -18.08 -2.44
CA ILE A 22 6.42 -18.58 -2.34
C ILE A 22 6.48 -19.77 -1.38
N GLN A 23 5.79 -19.70 -0.25
CA GLN A 23 5.73 -20.76 0.75
C GLN A 23 5.10 -22.03 0.18
N LYS A 24 3.96 -21.91 -0.54
CA LYS A 24 3.31 -23.04 -1.23
C LYS A 24 4.24 -23.70 -2.24
N LYS A 25 4.94 -22.91 -3.06
CA LYS A 25 5.95 -23.42 -4.02
C LYS A 25 7.12 -24.10 -3.32
N ASN A 26 7.60 -23.55 -2.21
CA ASN A 26 8.67 -24.16 -1.42
C ASN A 26 8.24 -25.51 -0.84
N LEU A 27 7.03 -25.59 -0.26
CA LEU A 27 6.49 -26.85 0.28
C LEU A 27 6.33 -27.92 -0.80
N GLN A 28 5.91 -27.55 -2.01
CA GLN A 28 5.86 -28.47 -3.15
C GLN A 28 7.27 -29.00 -3.50
N LYS A 29 8.27 -28.12 -3.61
CA LYS A 29 9.65 -28.54 -3.89
C LYS A 29 10.25 -29.43 -2.81
N VAL A 30 9.97 -29.14 -1.54
CA VAL A 30 10.41 -29.99 -0.44
C VAL A 30 9.77 -31.38 -0.55
N LYS A 31 8.45 -31.44 -0.83
CA LYS A 31 7.69 -32.69 -0.91
C LYS A 31 8.11 -33.58 -2.09
N TYR A 32 8.30 -33.00 -3.27
CA TYR A 32 8.49 -33.76 -4.51
C TYR A 32 9.95 -33.82 -4.98
N GLU A 33 10.74 -32.77 -4.72
CA GLU A 33 12.10 -32.65 -5.24
C GLU A 33 13.17 -32.77 -4.14
N LYS A 34 12.78 -32.88 -2.86
CA LYS A 34 13.67 -32.81 -1.68
C LYS A 34 14.60 -31.58 -1.71
N LYS A 35 14.14 -30.48 -2.32
CA LYS A 35 14.88 -29.22 -2.46
C LYS A 35 14.15 -28.11 -1.70
N GLN A 36 14.93 -27.23 -1.09
CA GLN A 36 14.42 -26.02 -0.43
C GLN A 36 14.84 -24.78 -1.22
N ILE A 37 13.98 -23.77 -1.26
CA ILE A 37 14.34 -22.45 -1.78
C ILE A 37 15.36 -21.82 -0.83
N ALA A 38 16.54 -21.50 -1.36
CA ALA A 38 17.59 -20.82 -0.62
C ALA A 38 17.11 -19.48 -0.06
N GLU A 39 17.57 -19.13 1.14
CA GLU A 39 17.32 -17.83 1.78
C GLU A 39 15.85 -17.48 2.07
N LEU A 40 14.94 -18.46 2.08
CA LEU A 40 13.55 -18.24 2.50
C LEU A 40 13.45 -17.63 3.91
N SER A 41 14.39 -17.97 4.80
CA SER A 41 14.52 -17.40 6.15
C SER A 41 14.89 -15.91 6.18
N LYS A 42 15.38 -15.36 5.06
CA LYS A 42 15.65 -13.92 4.89
C LYS A 42 14.43 -13.15 4.38
N ILE A 43 13.33 -13.84 4.08
CA ILE A 43 12.07 -13.22 3.66
C ILE A 43 11.19 -13.05 4.89
N SER A 44 10.82 -11.80 5.16
CA SER A 44 9.80 -11.44 6.15
C SER A 44 8.51 -11.07 5.42
N THR A 45 7.38 -11.18 6.11
CA THR A 45 6.10 -10.76 5.56
C THR A 45 5.56 -9.55 6.30
N PHE A 46 4.80 -8.73 5.58
CA PHE A 46 3.94 -7.75 6.19
C PHE A 46 2.54 -7.86 5.59
N TYR A 47 1.57 -7.67 6.47
CA TYR A 47 0.21 -7.30 6.14
C TYR A 47 0.25 -5.85 5.64
N PRO A 48 -0.04 -5.56 4.35
CA PRO A 48 -0.13 -4.19 3.87
C PRO A 48 -1.01 -3.33 4.81
N GLU A 49 -2.11 -3.89 5.29
CA GLU A 49 -3.08 -3.24 6.18
C GLU A 49 -2.52 -2.74 7.53
N VAL A 50 -1.48 -3.38 8.09
CA VAL A 50 -0.92 -2.97 9.41
C VAL A 50 0.03 -1.78 9.29
N ARG A 51 0.63 -1.56 8.11
CA ARG A 51 1.42 -0.34 7.83
C ARG A 51 0.61 0.77 7.18
N TYR A 52 -0.59 0.46 6.68
CA TYR A 52 -1.45 1.38 5.98
C TYR A 52 -2.86 1.35 6.59
N GLN A 53 -3.08 1.94 7.77
CA GLN A 53 -4.39 2.56 8.01
C GLN A 53 -4.47 3.76 7.06
N ASN A 54 -5.08 3.50 5.92
CA ASN A 54 -5.29 4.45 4.84
C ASN A 54 -6.36 5.41 5.34
N VAL A 55 -5.95 6.64 5.56
CA VAL A 55 -6.91 7.73 5.71
C VAL A 55 -7.09 8.36 4.35
N ALA A 56 -8.35 8.53 3.98
CA ALA A 56 -8.74 9.09 2.71
C ALA A 56 -9.81 10.15 2.89
N ARG A 57 -9.87 11.06 1.92
CA ARG A 57 -11.02 11.93 1.71
C ARG A 57 -11.55 11.74 0.29
N VAL A 58 -12.85 11.91 0.12
CA VAL A 58 -13.48 12.05 -1.20
C VAL A 58 -13.64 13.54 -1.46
N ASN A 59 -13.13 13.99 -2.60
CA ASN A 59 -13.21 15.37 -3.05
C ASN A 59 -14.55 15.62 -3.76
N GLU A 60 -14.88 16.89 -3.99
CA GLU A 60 -16.14 17.30 -4.65
C GLU A 60 -16.31 16.75 -6.07
N ASP A 61 -15.21 16.43 -6.75
CA ASP A 61 -15.18 15.91 -8.11
C ASP A 61 -15.21 14.37 -8.19
N ASP A 62 -15.58 13.69 -7.10
CA ASP A 62 -15.52 12.24 -6.92
C ASP A 62 -14.11 11.62 -7.02
N SER A 63 -13.06 12.43 -7.05
CA SER A 63 -11.70 11.93 -6.82
C SER A 63 -11.47 11.65 -5.34
N MET A 64 -10.47 10.82 -5.04
CA MET A 64 -10.12 10.41 -3.69
C MET A 64 -8.65 10.67 -3.46
N ASP A 65 -8.33 11.35 -2.36
CA ASP A 65 -6.97 11.56 -1.91
C ASP A 65 -6.67 10.51 -0.85
N ILE A 66 -5.65 9.68 -1.08
CA ILE A 66 -5.26 8.61 -0.15
C ILE A 66 -3.84 8.87 0.34
N ILE A 67 -3.65 8.92 1.66
CA ILE A 67 -2.31 8.99 2.24
C ILE A 67 -1.82 7.57 2.51
N VAL A 68 -0.71 7.21 1.88
CA VAL A 68 -0.04 5.91 2.06
C VAL A 68 1.28 6.15 2.81
N ASP A 69 1.17 6.63 4.05
CA ASP A 69 2.31 6.92 4.94
C ASP A 69 2.16 6.16 6.26
N SER A 70 3.17 5.36 6.60
CA SER A 70 3.16 4.54 7.81
C SER A 70 3.19 5.34 9.11
N GLY A 71 3.62 6.61 9.09
CA GLY A 71 3.53 7.51 10.24
C GLY A 71 2.09 7.91 10.51
N VAL A 72 1.39 8.39 9.46
CA VAL A 72 -0.02 8.86 9.57
C VAL A 72 -0.92 7.78 10.15
N SER A 73 -0.78 6.54 9.69
CA SER A 73 -1.53 5.40 10.21
C SER A 73 -1.41 5.22 11.73
N ASN A 74 -0.23 5.47 12.29
CA ASN A 74 0.04 5.28 13.71
C ASN A 74 -0.21 6.53 14.54
N GLU A 75 -0.36 7.70 13.91
CA GLU A 75 -0.32 8.99 14.59
C GLU A 75 -1.68 9.71 14.52
N ILE A 76 -2.51 9.44 13.51
CA ILE A 76 -3.75 10.20 13.28
C ILE A 76 -4.75 10.11 14.44
N HIS A 77 -4.82 8.96 15.13
CA HIS A 77 -5.69 8.77 16.29
C HIS A 77 -5.26 9.60 17.51
N THR A 78 -4.02 10.09 17.52
CA THR A 78 -3.50 10.96 18.58
C THR A 78 -3.89 12.43 18.36
N GLY A 79 -4.43 12.77 17.19
CA GLY A 79 -4.75 14.15 16.81
C GLY A 79 -3.52 15.01 16.50
N PHE A 80 -2.34 14.38 16.40
CA PHE A 80 -1.07 15.05 16.10
C PHE A 80 -0.34 14.29 14.99
N LEU A 81 0.09 15.02 13.96
CA LEU A 81 0.90 14.46 12.89
C LEU A 81 2.25 15.19 12.83
N PRO A 82 3.39 14.50 12.98
CA PRO A 82 4.71 15.12 13.10
C PRO A 82 5.19 15.86 11.84
N LYS A 83 4.65 15.54 10.65
CA LYS A 83 4.99 16.27 9.42
C LYS A 83 3.97 17.36 9.15
N ARG A 84 4.45 18.54 8.76
CA ARG A 84 3.57 19.65 8.34
C ARG A 84 2.76 19.33 7.09
N PHE A 85 3.35 18.55 6.18
CA PHE A 85 2.73 18.15 4.92
C PHE A 85 2.99 16.66 4.64
N TYR A 86 1.99 16.01 4.07
CA TYR A 86 2.05 14.63 3.59
C TYR A 86 1.72 14.57 2.11
N LYS A 87 2.27 13.58 1.41
CA LYS A 87 1.91 13.29 0.03
C LYS A 87 0.63 12.45 0.04
N ALA A 88 -0.38 12.81 -0.73
CA ALA A 88 -1.55 11.97 -0.98
C ALA A 88 -1.62 11.59 -2.46
N LEU A 89 -2.06 10.35 -2.72
CA LEU A 89 -2.35 9.85 -4.06
C LEU A 89 -3.73 10.34 -4.50
N ARG A 90 -3.70 11.22 -5.51
CA ARG A 90 -4.77 11.61 -6.44
C ARG A 90 -5.35 10.44 -7.23
N VAL A 91 -6.46 9.82 -6.85
CA VAL A 91 -7.09 8.76 -7.69
C VAL A 91 -8.56 9.01 -7.97
N LYS A 92 -9.06 8.48 -9.09
CA LYS A 92 -10.48 8.52 -9.43
C LYS A 92 -10.94 7.18 -9.99
N LYS A 93 -12.13 6.76 -9.58
CA LYS A 93 -12.76 5.54 -10.05
C LYS A 93 -13.56 5.84 -11.30
N GLU A 94 -13.06 5.41 -12.45
CA GLU A 94 -13.86 5.44 -13.68
C GLU A 94 -14.80 4.24 -13.68
N LYS A 95 -16.11 4.53 -13.70
CA LYS A 95 -17.16 3.52 -13.86
C LYS A 95 -17.54 3.45 -15.33
N SER A 96 -17.26 2.33 -15.96
CA SER A 96 -17.82 1.95 -17.26
C SER A 96 -18.94 0.92 -17.05
N LEU A 97 -19.81 0.74 -18.06
CA LEU A 97 -20.95 -0.20 -18.01
C LEU A 97 -20.55 -1.63 -17.62
N LEU A 98 -19.31 -2.05 -17.90
CA LEU A 98 -18.83 -3.42 -17.70
C LEU A 98 -17.65 -3.54 -16.74
N SER A 99 -17.04 -2.43 -16.32
CA SER A 99 -15.90 -2.48 -15.39
C SER A 99 -15.73 -1.17 -14.64
N SER A 100 -15.22 -1.26 -13.42
CA SER A 100 -14.73 -0.12 -12.67
C SER A 100 -13.21 -0.19 -12.58
N LYS A 101 -12.52 0.88 -12.96
CA LYS A 101 -11.07 0.95 -12.90
C LYS A 101 -10.62 2.18 -12.13
N TRP A 102 -9.60 2.01 -11.31
CA TRP A 102 -8.94 3.12 -10.64
C TRP A 102 -7.89 3.73 -11.56
N ASN A 103 -7.92 5.06 -11.68
CA ASN A 103 -6.95 5.83 -12.42
C ASN A 103 -6.21 6.79 -11.48
N PHE A 104 -4.89 6.76 -11.60
CA PHE A 104 -4.03 7.80 -11.06
C PHE A 104 -4.24 9.12 -11.81
N ILE A 105 -4.39 10.19 -11.05
CA ILE A 105 -4.42 11.58 -11.50
C ILE A 105 -3.06 12.21 -11.23
N GLU A 106 -2.70 12.38 -9.95
CA GLU A 106 -1.51 13.12 -9.52
C GLU A 106 -1.10 12.78 -8.08
N ILE A 107 0.03 13.33 -7.62
CA ILE A 107 0.40 13.35 -6.19
C ILE A 107 0.18 14.77 -5.69
N VAL A 108 -0.65 14.93 -4.66
CA VAL A 108 -0.90 16.23 -4.01
C VAL A 108 -0.21 16.30 -2.66
N GLN A 109 0.10 17.52 -2.22
CA GLN A 109 0.56 17.77 -0.85
C GLN A 109 -0.61 18.24 0.00
N ILE A 110 -0.83 17.57 1.12
CA ILE A 110 -1.91 17.86 2.06
C ILE A 110 -1.31 18.27 3.40
N SER A 111 -1.84 19.34 3.99
CA SER A 111 -1.42 19.82 5.30
C SER A 111 -1.93 18.93 6.43
N GLU A 112 -1.22 18.87 7.56
CA GLU A 112 -1.68 18.18 8.78
C GLU A 112 -3.11 18.57 9.15
N LYS A 113 -3.41 19.88 9.13
CA LYS A 113 -4.74 20.43 9.47
C LYS A 113 -5.83 19.85 8.58
N GLU A 114 -5.59 19.74 7.28
CA GLU A 114 -6.54 19.13 6.34
C GLU A 114 -6.72 17.64 6.61
N ILE A 115 -5.65 16.91 6.93
CA ILE A 115 -5.72 15.48 7.22
C ILE A 115 -6.61 15.24 8.44
N ILE A 116 -6.34 15.95 9.54
CA ILE A 116 -7.09 15.82 10.78
C ILE A 116 -8.57 16.16 10.59
N SER A 117 -8.88 17.17 9.75
CA SER A 117 -10.25 17.65 9.58
C SER A 117 -11.08 16.94 8.50
N GLN A 118 -10.43 16.41 7.45
CA GLN A 118 -11.14 15.93 6.25
C GLN A 118 -10.87 14.46 5.90
N PHE A 119 -9.78 13.86 6.38
CA PHE A 119 -9.44 12.48 6.05
C PHE A 119 -10.08 11.51 7.04
N ASN A 120 -11.40 11.39 6.94
CA ASN A 120 -12.25 10.62 7.85
C ASN A 120 -12.72 9.26 7.28
N GLN A 121 -12.25 8.88 6.09
CA GLN A 121 -12.64 7.63 5.45
C GLN A 121 -11.50 6.61 5.49
N THR A 122 -11.88 5.34 5.47
CA THR A 122 -10.97 4.22 5.24
C THR A 122 -11.35 3.52 3.96
N VAL A 123 -10.37 3.31 3.08
CA VAL A 123 -10.57 2.61 1.81
C VAL A 123 -10.44 1.11 2.03
N PRO A 124 -11.33 0.26 1.47
CA PRO A 124 -11.20 -1.19 1.58
C PRO A 124 -9.89 -1.69 0.94
N ILE A 125 -9.28 -2.71 1.56
CA ILE A 125 -7.98 -3.30 1.14
C ILE A 125 -7.97 -3.65 -0.36
N LYS A 126 -9.02 -4.33 -0.81
CA LYS A 126 -9.18 -4.72 -2.21
C LYS A 126 -9.13 -3.54 -3.18
N GLU A 127 -9.61 -2.38 -2.77
CA GLU A 127 -9.55 -1.16 -3.60
C GLU A 127 -8.15 -0.55 -3.58
N ILE A 128 -7.47 -0.55 -2.44
CA ILE A 128 -6.08 -0.09 -2.32
C ILE A 128 -5.15 -0.92 -3.18
N GLU A 129 -5.31 -2.24 -3.21
CA GLU A 129 -4.51 -3.12 -4.07
C GLU A 129 -4.70 -2.77 -5.54
N GLN A 130 -5.93 -2.53 -5.98
CA GLN A 130 -6.23 -2.10 -7.34
C GLN A 130 -5.62 -0.73 -7.66
N ILE A 131 -5.62 0.19 -6.69
CA ILE A 131 -5.01 1.52 -6.81
C ILE A 131 -3.48 1.40 -6.91
N LEU A 132 -2.85 0.65 -6.01
CA LEU A 132 -1.41 0.40 -6.00
C LEU A 132 -0.95 -0.31 -7.28
N GLU A 133 -1.74 -1.26 -7.79
CA GLU A 133 -1.48 -1.91 -9.07
C GLU A 133 -1.57 -0.90 -10.22
N ALA A 134 -2.61 -0.06 -10.24
CA ALA A 134 -2.81 0.94 -11.29
C ALA A 134 -1.69 2.00 -11.33
N ILE A 135 -1.25 2.50 -10.17
CA ILE A 135 -0.14 3.48 -10.10
C ILE A 135 1.20 2.85 -10.49
N THR A 136 1.43 1.59 -10.11
CA THR A 136 2.67 0.87 -10.43
C THR A 136 2.78 0.62 -11.93
N LYS A 137 1.67 0.24 -12.58
CA LYS A 137 1.59 0.09 -14.04
C LYS A 137 1.87 1.40 -14.79
N LYS A 138 1.51 2.54 -14.21
CA LYS A 138 1.82 3.88 -14.76
C LYS A 138 3.23 4.39 -14.41
N GLY A 139 4.04 3.62 -13.68
CA GLY A 139 5.40 4.00 -13.31
C GLY A 139 5.49 5.09 -12.22
N VAL A 140 4.41 5.33 -11.47
CA VAL A 140 4.38 6.34 -10.41
C VAL A 140 5.25 5.88 -9.23
N LYS A 141 6.33 6.62 -8.97
CA LYS A 141 7.22 6.39 -7.82
C LYS A 141 6.73 7.17 -6.61
N TYR A 142 5.81 6.57 -5.86
CA TYR A 142 5.28 7.19 -4.65
C TYR A 142 6.23 7.03 -3.43
N PHE A 143 6.95 5.91 -3.33
CA PHE A 143 7.86 5.57 -2.22
C PHE A 143 9.29 6.12 -2.38
N GLY A 144 9.42 7.33 -2.92
CA GLY A 144 10.70 8.03 -3.08
C GLY A 144 11.04 8.93 -1.90
#